data_AF-A0A944PFF2-F1
#
_entry.id   AF-A0A944PFF2-F1
#
_cell.length_a   1.000
_cell.length_b   1.000
_cell.length_c   1.000
_cell.angle_alpha   90.00
_cell.angle_beta   90.00
_cell.angle_gamma   90.00
#
_symmetry.space_group_name_H-M   'P 1'
#
loop_
_entity.id
_entity.type
_entity.pdbx_description
1 polymer ?
#
loop_
_entity_poly.entity_id
_entity_poly.type
_entity_poly.pdbx_seq_one_letter_code
_entity_poly.pdbx_strand_id
1 'polypeptide(L)'
;MTHQQRRPWIVGVSGASGTPFAAAVLRGLLAGGESVDLVVSRASRLTLLDETGIAFRDGHWRGDLRCWLERGADGKPDTFAVGDAELERVRHWPAGDLAAGPSSGSYPAKGMLIVPASTACVAGVALGLSKDLLQRAASVTLKERRPLVVAVRETPLSGQTLKQMVALDEAGAVVLPASPAFYAGATHIQDLVDFVAGRVLDAAGVEHRLYRRWEGELGGGSRSPGE
;
A
#
# COMPACT_ATOMS: atom_id res chain seq x y z
N MET A 1 -30.27 2.13 15.77
CA MET A 1 -28.84 1.80 15.59
C MET A 1 -28.40 2.40 14.27
N THR A 2 -27.71 3.54 14.31
CA THR A 2 -27.13 4.15 13.11
C THR A 2 -26.01 3.25 12.61
N HIS A 3 -26.24 2.51 11.51
CA HIS A 3 -25.17 1.83 10.80
C HIS A 3 -24.16 2.90 10.36
N GLN A 4 -23.03 2.98 11.06
CA GLN A 4 -21.96 3.89 10.69
C GLN A 4 -21.47 3.45 9.29
N GLN A 5 -21.61 4.34 8.30
CA GLN A 5 -21.28 4.03 6.92
C GLN A 5 -19.79 3.67 6.83
N ARG A 6 -19.48 2.51 6.24
CA ARG A 6 -18.10 2.04 6.05
C ARG A 6 -17.33 3.04 5.20
N ARG A 7 -16.22 3.56 5.72
CA ARG A 7 -15.33 4.52 5.03
C ARG A 7 -13.92 3.95 4.89
N PRO A 8 -13.63 3.16 3.84
CA PRO A 8 -12.38 2.43 3.72
C PRO A 8 -11.23 3.30 3.18
N TRP A 9 -10.01 2.87 3.46
CA TRP A 9 -8.84 3.18 2.63
C TRP A 9 -8.84 2.28 1.41
N ILE A 10 -8.59 2.83 0.22
CA ILE A 10 -8.35 2.03 -0.98
C ILE A 10 -6.87 1.66 -0.99
N VAL A 11 -6.53 0.39 -1.12
CA VAL A 11 -5.15 -0.07 -1.29
C VAL A 11 -5.01 -0.70 -2.67
N GLY A 12 -4.24 -0.04 -3.53
CA GLY A 12 -3.92 -0.51 -4.87
C GLY A 12 -2.54 -1.17 -4.89
N VAL A 13 -2.45 -2.42 -5.35
CA VAL A 13 -1.19 -3.15 -5.49
C VAL A 13 -0.89 -3.28 -6.99
N SER A 14 0.13 -2.57 -7.45
CA SER A 14 0.54 -2.59 -8.85
C SER A 14 1.71 -3.55 -9.10
N GLY A 15 2.01 -3.85 -10.37
CA GLY A 15 3.03 -4.83 -10.76
C GLY A 15 4.49 -4.36 -10.63
N ALA A 16 4.81 -3.58 -9.61
CA ALA A 16 6.19 -3.37 -9.19
C ALA A 16 6.57 -4.44 -8.17
N SER A 17 7.85 -4.77 -8.12
CA SER A 17 8.37 -5.57 -7.02
C SER A 17 8.27 -4.80 -5.68
N GLY A 18 8.18 -5.52 -4.56
CA GLY A 18 8.00 -4.97 -3.23
C GLY A 18 6.63 -5.28 -2.63
N THR A 19 6.06 -6.45 -2.93
CA THR A 19 4.81 -6.89 -2.30
C THR A 19 4.86 -6.99 -0.76
N PRO A 20 6.02 -7.21 -0.09
CA PRO A 20 6.09 -7.09 1.37
C PRO A 20 5.72 -5.70 1.91
N PHE A 21 5.99 -4.61 1.17
CA PHE A 21 5.58 -3.26 1.58
C PHE A 21 4.06 -3.14 1.64
N ALA A 22 3.36 -3.71 0.65
CA ALA A 22 1.91 -3.70 0.61
C ALA A 22 1.31 -4.55 1.74
N ALA A 23 1.89 -5.72 2.02
CA ALA A 23 1.48 -6.55 3.15
C ALA A 23 1.64 -5.81 4.49
N ALA A 24 2.76 -5.12 4.70
CA ALA A 24 2.99 -4.33 5.91
C ALA A 24 2.02 -3.14 6.05
N VAL A 25 1.72 -2.42 4.95
CA VAL A 25 0.69 -1.36 4.94
C VAL A 25 -0.69 -1.92 5.28
N LEU A 26 -1.07 -3.05 4.68
CA LEU A 26 -2.35 -3.72 4.95
C LEU A 26 -2.45 -4.14 6.43
N ARG A 27 -1.41 -4.79 6.96
CA ARG A 27 -1.36 -5.14 8.40
C ARG A 27 -1.47 -3.91 9.29
N GLY A 28 -0.76 -2.82 8.97
CA GLY A 28 -0.82 -1.58 9.74
C GLY A 28 -2.22 -0.94 9.75
N LEU A 29 -2.89 -0.89 8.60
CA LEU A 29 -4.28 -0.43 8.50
C LEU A 29 -5.22 -1.29 9.35
N LEU A 30 -5.12 -2.62 9.22
CA LEU A 30 -5.99 -3.56 9.93
C LEU A 30 -5.78 -3.49 11.44
N ALA A 31 -4.53 -3.39 11.90
CA ALA A 31 -4.19 -3.18 13.31
C ALA A 31 -4.72 -1.85 13.86
N GLY A 32 -4.80 -0.81 13.01
CA GLY A 32 -5.47 0.46 13.33
C GLY A 32 -7.01 0.40 13.31
N GLY A 33 -7.59 -0.77 13.06
CA GLY A 33 -9.05 -0.95 12.95
C GLY A 33 -9.65 -0.42 11.65
N GLU A 34 -8.82 -0.08 10.66
CA GLU A 34 -9.27 0.51 9.40
C GLU A 34 -9.98 -0.50 8.50
N SER A 35 -10.96 -0.01 7.75
CA SER A 35 -11.56 -0.78 6.64
C SER A 35 -10.73 -0.60 5.38
N VAL A 36 -10.60 -1.67 4.59
CA VAL A 36 -9.76 -1.66 3.37
C VAL A 36 -10.54 -2.11 2.15
N ASP A 37 -10.44 -1.35 1.06
CA ASP A 37 -10.83 -1.78 -0.29
C ASP A 37 -9.56 -2.12 -1.08
N LEU A 38 -9.32 -3.41 -1.29
CA LEU A 38 -8.11 -3.92 -1.91
C LEU A 38 -8.33 -4.12 -3.42
N VAL A 39 -7.44 -3.55 -4.23
CA VAL A 39 -7.35 -3.75 -5.68
C VAL A 39 -5.98 -4.30 -6.03
N VAL A 40 -5.89 -5.58 -6.39
CA VAL A 40 -4.64 -6.20 -6.87
C VAL A 40 -4.67 -6.22 -8.40
N SER A 41 -3.79 -5.45 -9.03
CA SER A 41 -3.69 -5.37 -10.49
C SER A 41 -3.30 -6.73 -11.10
N ARG A 42 -3.63 -6.96 -12.38
CA ARG A 42 -3.25 -8.19 -13.08
C ARG A 42 -1.73 -8.43 -13.07
N ALA A 43 -0.95 -7.37 -13.27
CA ALA A 43 0.51 -7.45 -13.22
C ALA A 43 1.04 -7.77 -11.80
N SER A 44 0.39 -7.24 -10.76
CA SER A 44 0.78 -7.52 -9.37
C SER A 44 0.62 -8.97 -8.96
N ARG A 45 -0.31 -9.72 -9.59
CA ARG A 45 -0.45 -11.16 -9.33
C ARG A 45 0.81 -11.93 -9.74
N LEU A 46 1.46 -11.51 -10.82
CA LEU A 46 2.71 -12.13 -11.29
C LEU A 46 3.85 -11.80 -10.33
N THR A 47 3.99 -10.54 -9.92
CA THR A 47 5.04 -10.13 -8.96
C THR A 47 4.83 -10.77 -7.59
N LEU A 48 3.58 -10.88 -7.12
CA LEU A 48 3.30 -11.57 -5.86
C LEU A 48 3.70 -13.04 -5.92
N LEU A 49 3.34 -13.73 -6.99
CA LEU A 49 3.71 -15.13 -7.19
C LEU A 49 5.24 -15.30 -7.24
N ASP A 50 5.93 -14.42 -7.98
CA ASP A 50 7.38 -14.46 -8.13
C ASP A 50 8.11 -14.18 -6.82
N GLU A 51 7.66 -13.21 -6.03
CA GLU A 51 8.32 -12.81 -4.79
C GLU A 51 8.02 -13.70 -3.59
N THR A 52 6.83 -14.31 -3.56
CA THR A 52 6.33 -14.97 -2.34
C THR A 52 5.92 -16.43 -2.56
N GLY A 53 5.81 -16.87 -3.81
CA GLY A 53 5.20 -18.16 -4.16
C GLY A 53 3.68 -18.21 -3.99
N ILE A 54 3.03 -17.09 -3.64
CA ILE A 54 1.60 -17.04 -3.33
C ILE A 54 0.83 -16.52 -4.54
N ALA A 55 -0.09 -17.34 -5.05
CA ALA A 55 -1.05 -16.90 -6.06
C ALA A 55 -2.13 -16.01 -5.45
N PHE A 56 -2.65 -15.05 -6.22
CA PHE A 56 -3.77 -14.20 -5.78
C PHE A 56 -4.91 -14.24 -6.78
N ARG A 57 -5.98 -14.96 -6.43
CA ARG A 57 -7.11 -15.29 -7.30
C ARG A 57 -8.37 -14.60 -6.81
N ASP A 58 -9.09 -13.91 -7.69
CA ASP A 58 -10.32 -13.18 -7.34
C ASP A 58 -11.32 -14.05 -6.58
N GLY A 59 -11.52 -15.30 -6.99
CA GLY A 59 -12.45 -16.24 -6.35
C GLY A 59 -11.98 -16.83 -5.02
N HIS A 60 -10.68 -16.73 -4.70
CA HIS A 60 -10.08 -17.29 -3.48
C HIS A 60 -9.35 -16.22 -2.65
N TRP A 61 -9.66 -14.94 -2.91
CA TRP A 61 -8.87 -13.81 -2.43
C TRP A 61 -8.69 -13.80 -0.92
N ARG A 62 -9.67 -14.29 -0.13
CA ARG A 62 -9.57 -14.31 1.33
C ARG A 62 -8.43 -15.21 1.82
N GLY A 63 -8.35 -16.43 1.30
CA GLY A 63 -7.30 -17.38 1.64
C GLY A 63 -5.94 -16.93 1.10
N ASP A 64 -5.93 -16.45 -0.14
CA ASP A 64 -4.70 -15.96 -0.78
C ASP A 64 -4.14 -14.72 -0.04
N LEU A 65 -5.01 -13.79 0.38
CA LEU A 65 -4.64 -12.62 1.19
C LEU A 65 -4.13 -13.03 2.56
N ARG A 66 -4.79 -13.99 3.24
CA ARG A 66 -4.34 -14.51 4.53
C ARG A 66 -2.90 -15.00 4.45
N CYS A 67 -2.62 -15.94 3.54
CA CYS A 67 -1.28 -16.48 3.33
C CYS A 67 -0.25 -15.38 3.04
N TRP A 68 -0.65 -14.36 2.28
CA TRP A 68 0.22 -13.24 1.96
C TRP A 68 0.53 -12.36 3.18
N LEU A 69 -0.48 -12.02 3.98
CA LEU A 69 -0.31 -11.16 5.15
C LEU A 69 0.43 -11.86 6.30
N GLU A 70 0.33 -13.19 6.42
CA GLU A 70 1.03 -14.00 7.44
C GLU A 70 2.53 -14.17 7.11
N ARG A 71 2.94 -13.93 5.86
CA ARG A 71 4.32 -14.08 5.39
C ARG A 71 5.22 -12.92 5.85
N GLY A 72 6.39 -13.26 6.39
CA GLY A 72 7.48 -12.32 6.68
C GLY A 72 8.19 -11.82 5.43
N ALA A 73 8.78 -10.63 5.47
CA ALA A 73 9.61 -10.11 4.38
C ALA A 73 10.85 -10.97 4.07
N ASP A 74 11.29 -11.80 5.01
CA ASP A 74 12.35 -12.81 4.85
C ASP A 74 11.84 -14.13 4.25
N GLY A 75 10.56 -14.21 3.88
CA GLY A 75 9.93 -15.38 3.29
C GLY A 75 9.46 -16.42 4.31
N LYS A 76 9.64 -16.22 5.62
CA LYS A 76 9.14 -17.17 6.63
C LYS A 76 7.61 -17.16 6.67
N PRO A 77 6.96 -18.33 6.58
CA PRO A 77 5.52 -18.43 6.79
C PRO A 77 5.16 -18.14 8.25
N ASP A 78 3.90 -17.79 8.51
CA ASP A 78 3.33 -17.65 9.85
C ASP A 78 4.06 -16.65 10.76
N THR A 79 4.77 -15.68 10.17
CA THR A 79 5.49 -14.60 10.87
C THR A 79 4.52 -13.63 11.55
N PHE A 80 3.35 -13.42 10.96
CA PHE A 80 2.31 -12.57 11.50
C PHE A 80 1.03 -13.36 11.71
N ALA A 81 0.36 -13.14 12.85
CA ALA A 81 -0.99 -13.65 13.06
C ALA A 81 -2.00 -12.72 12.38
N VAL A 82 -2.89 -13.30 11.56
CA VAL A 82 -3.99 -12.57 10.91
C VAL A 82 -5.28 -13.27 11.31
N GLY A 83 -6.21 -12.60 11.97
CA GLY A 83 -7.50 -13.19 12.35
C GLY A 83 -8.57 -13.04 11.26
N ASP A 84 -9.68 -13.76 11.42
CA ASP A 84 -10.85 -13.59 10.54
C ASP A 84 -11.47 -12.19 10.69
N ALA A 85 -11.45 -11.62 11.90
CA ALA A 85 -11.99 -10.29 12.19
C ALA A 85 -11.25 -9.18 11.42
N GLU A 86 -9.93 -9.28 11.25
CA GLU A 86 -9.16 -8.37 10.41
C GLU A 86 -9.56 -8.54 8.93
N LEU A 87 -9.68 -9.78 8.46
CA LEU A 87 -10.06 -10.04 7.06
C LEU A 87 -11.50 -9.64 6.73
N GLU A 88 -12.41 -9.58 7.71
CA GLU A 88 -13.78 -9.04 7.54
C GLU A 88 -13.78 -7.54 7.21
N ARG A 89 -12.75 -6.79 7.60
CA ARG A 89 -12.60 -5.36 7.27
C ARG A 89 -12.16 -5.12 5.82
N VAL A 90 -11.64 -6.15 5.18
CA VAL A 90 -11.15 -6.09 3.80
C VAL A 90 -12.28 -6.43 2.83
N ARG A 91 -12.41 -5.63 1.78
CA ARG A 91 -13.20 -5.93 0.59
C ARG A 91 -12.27 -5.94 -0.61
N HIS A 92 -12.23 -7.06 -1.31
CA HIS A 92 -11.50 -7.16 -2.58
C HIS A 92 -12.36 -6.71 -3.75
N TRP A 93 -11.78 -5.93 -4.66
CA TRP A 93 -12.36 -5.63 -5.98
C TRP A 93 -11.45 -6.11 -7.12
N PRO A 94 -11.96 -6.91 -8.08
CA PRO A 94 -11.17 -7.30 -9.25
C PRO A 94 -10.69 -6.08 -10.04
N ALA A 95 -9.46 -6.13 -10.54
CA ALA A 95 -8.85 -4.99 -11.24
C ALA A 95 -9.65 -4.52 -12.47
N GLY A 96 -10.43 -5.41 -13.10
CA GLY A 96 -11.29 -5.08 -14.24
C GLY A 96 -12.70 -4.61 -13.88
N ASP A 97 -13.07 -4.60 -12.59
CA ASP A 97 -14.42 -4.24 -12.15
C ASP A 97 -14.59 -2.73 -12.06
N LEU A 98 -14.89 -2.09 -13.19
CA LEU A 98 -15.17 -0.65 -13.25
C LEU A 98 -16.54 -0.26 -12.66
N ALA A 99 -17.38 -1.23 -12.29
CA ALA A 99 -18.64 -0.99 -11.58
C ALA A 99 -18.46 -0.98 -10.05
N ALA A 100 -17.26 -1.32 -9.56
CA ALA A 100 -16.92 -1.33 -8.14
C ALA A 100 -17.05 0.07 -7.50
N GLY A 101 -17.39 0.10 -6.21
CA GLY A 101 -17.55 1.36 -5.44
C GLY A 101 -16.43 2.39 -5.66
N PRO A 102 -15.13 2.02 -5.54
CA PRO A 102 -14.00 2.92 -5.77
C PRO A 102 -13.97 3.63 -7.13
N SER A 103 -14.76 3.21 -8.13
CA SER A 103 -14.84 3.87 -9.44
C SER A 103 -15.68 5.16 -9.45
N SER A 104 -16.40 5.45 -8.36
CA SER A 104 -17.29 6.61 -8.20
C SER A 104 -16.80 7.59 -7.13
N GLY A 105 -16.94 8.89 -7.41
CA GLY A 105 -16.66 9.96 -6.44
C GLY A 105 -17.63 9.99 -5.25
N SER A 106 -18.87 9.54 -5.45
CA SER A 106 -19.86 9.45 -4.36
C SER A 106 -19.59 8.31 -3.39
N TYR A 107 -18.69 7.37 -3.73
CA TYR A 107 -18.30 6.29 -2.84
C TYR A 107 -17.44 6.84 -1.68
N PRO A 108 -17.77 6.54 -0.41
CA PRO A 108 -17.22 7.26 0.75
C PRO A 108 -15.85 6.69 1.19
N ALA A 109 -14.84 6.74 0.33
CA ALA A 109 -13.46 6.37 0.68
C ALA A 109 -12.73 7.47 1.45
N LYS A 110 -11.81 7.09 2.34
CA LYS A 110 -10.91 8.03 3.06
C LYS A 110 -9.85 8.62 2.14
N GLY A 111 -9.31 7.79 1.26
CA GLY A 111 -8.22 8.10 0.34
C GLY A 111 -7.69 6.80 -0.28
N MET A 112 -6.54 6.88 -0.93
CA MET A 112 -5.93 5.74 -1.61
C MET A 112 -4.43 5.65 -1.38
N LEU A 113 -3.94 4.43 -1.17
CA LEU A 113 -2.53 4.09 -1.08
C LEU A 113 -2.19 3.14 -2.23
N ILE A 114 -1.27 3.51 -3.11
CA ILE A 114 -0.77 2.62 -4.16
C ILE A 114 0.59 2.10 -3.69
N VAL A 115 0.66 0.83 -3.30
CA VAL A 115 1.86 0.22 -2.74
C VAL A 115 2.01 -1.24 -3.21
N PRO A 116 3.14 -1.61 -3.85
CA PRO A 116 4.05 -0.71 -4.56
C PRO A 116 3.38 -0.14 -5.83
N ALA A 117 3.92 0.98 -6.33
CA ALA A 117 3.55 1.63 -7.58
C ALA A 117 4.62 1.38 -8.66
N SER A 118 4.24 0.73 -9.75
CA SER A 118 5.07 0.54 -10.94
C SER A 118 5.10 1.79 -11.79
N THR A 119 6.13 1.93 -12.62
CA THR A 119 6.24 3.05 -13.58
C THR A 119 5.05 3.12 -14.53
N ALA A 120 4.50 1.97 -14.93
CA ALA A 120 3.27 1.91 -15.73
C ALA A 120 2.02 2.39 -14.97
N CYS A 121 1.95 2.13 -13.66
CA CYS A 121 0.91 2.68 -12.79
C CYS A 121 1.05 4.19 -12.66
N VAL A 122 2.25 4.66 -12.30
CA VAL A 122 2.60 6.09 -12.19
C VAL A 122 2.23 6.85 -13.47
N ALA A 123 2.65 6.35 -14.63
CA ALA A 123 2.31 6.92 -15.93
C ALA A 123 0.80 6.98 -16.17
N GLY A 124 0.08 5.89 -15.90
CA GLY A 124 -1.36 5.80 -16.14
C GLY A 124 -2.18 6.72 -15.24
N VAL A 125 -1.77 6.90 -13.98
CA VAL A 125 -2.41 7.85 -13.06
C VAL A 125 -2.07 9.28 -13.45
N ALA A 126 -0.81 9.60 -13.74
CA ALA A 126 -0.36 10.95 -14.12
C ALA A 126 -1.06 11.44 -15.39
N LEU A 127 -1.28 10.55 -16.37
CA LEU A 127 -1.99 10.85 -17.61
C LEU A 127 -3.52 10.79 -17.48
N GLY A 128 -4.06 10.33 -16.36
CA GLY A 128 -5.50 10.20 -16.14
C GLY A 128 -6.18 9.09 -16.96
N LEU A 129 -5.44 8.08 -17.44
CA LEU A 129 -5.94 7.07 -18.40
C LEU A 129 -7.16 6.29 -17.88
N SER A 130 -7.19 5.99 -16.58
CA SER A 130 -8.28 5.23 -15.93
C SER A 130 -8.60 3.88 -16.60
N LYS A 131 -7.58 3.16 -17.11
CA LYS A 131 -7.77 1.94 -17.92
C LYS A 131 -8.25 0.71 -17.13
N ASP A 132 -8.08 0.73 -15.82
CA ASP A 132 -8.47 -0.32 -14.88
C ASP A 132 -8.95 0.32 -13.56
N LEU A 133 -9.49 -0.50 -12.65
CA LEU A 133 -10.05 -0.01 -11.39
C LEU A 133 -9.00 0.70 -10.51
N LEU A 134 -7.75 0.24 -10.52
CA LEU A 134 -6.69 0.87 -9.74
C LEU A 134 -6.46 2.31 -10.21
N GLN A 135 -6.26 2.51 -11.52
CA GLN A 135 -6.06 3.83 -12.09
C GLN A 135 -7.31 4.71 -11.98
N ARG A 136 -8.50 4.11 -12.17
CA ARG A 136 -9.77 4.81 -12.03
C ARG A 136 -9.98 5.30 -10.59
N ALA A 137 -9.73 4.46 -9.60
CA ALA A 137 -9.82 4.82 -8.19
C ALA A 137 -8.83 5.94 -7.83
N ALA A 138 -7.63 5.94 -8.38
CA ALA A 138 -6.65 7.02 -8.18
C ALA A 138 -7.12 8.35 -8.80
N SER A 139 -7.65 8.32 -10.03
CA SER A 139 -8.25 9.50 -10.67
C SER A 139 -9.44 10.05 -9.88
N VAL A 140 -10.29 9.17 -9.35
CA VAL A 140 -11.38 9.55 -8.45
C VAL A 140 -10.85 10.16 -7.16
N THR A 141 -9.81 9.58 -6.57
CA THR A 141 -9.20 10.09 -5.33
C THR A 141 -8.68 11.51 -5.52
N LEU A 142 -7.96 11.78 -6.61
CA LEU A 142 -7.44 13.10 -6.95
C LEU A 142 -8.56 14.12 -7.21
N LYS A 143 -9.54 13.81 -8.07
CA LYS A 143 -10.60 14.76 -8.42
C LYS A 143 -11.50 15.13 -7.22
N GLU A 144 -11.65 14.21 -6.26
CA GLU A 144 -12.38 14.44 -5.01
C GLU A 144 -11.51 15.07 -3.91
N ARG A 145 -10.25 15.42 -4.22
CA ARG A 145 -9.27 16.00 -3.29
C ARG A 145 -9.07 15.16 -2.02
N ARG A 146 -9.04 13.84 -2.18
CA ARG A 146 -8.74 12.89 -1.10
C ARG A 146 -7.24 12.58 -1.09
N PRO A 147 -6.66 12.20 0.06
CA PRO A 147 -5.27 11.79 0.14
C PRO A 147 -4.96 10.64 -0.83
N LEU A 148 -3.94 10.82 -1.67
CA LEU A 148 -3.37 9.78 -2.52
C LEU A 148 -1.88 9.65 -2.19
N VAL A 149 -1.43 8.47 -1.76
CA VAL A 149 -0.01 8.15 -1.57
C VAL A 149 0.42 7.14 -2.64
N VAL A 150 1.51 7.42 -3.34
CA VAL A 150 2.03 6.59 -4.43
C VAL A 150 3.43 6.12 -4.07
N ALA A 151 3.53 4.85 -3.64
CA ALA A 151 4.77 4.24 -3.18
C ALA A 151 5.60 3.69 -4.36
N VAL A 152 6.34 4.56 -5.07
CA VAL A 152 7.06 4.21 -6.31
C VAL A 152 8.21 3.25 -6.04
N ARG A 153 8.28 2.13 -6.75
CA ARG A 153 9.42 1.21 -6.70
C ARG A 153 9.99 1.02 -8.10
N GLU A 154 11.11 1.69 -8.36
CA GLU A 154 11.90 1.57 -9.59
C GLU A 154 13.34 2.09 -9.35
N THR A 155 14.32 1.50 -10.02
CA THR A 155 15.68 2.07 -10.12
C THR A 155 16.46 1.41 -11.27
N PRO A 156 17.21 2.17 -12.09
CA PRO A 156 17.30 3.63 -12.14
C PRO A 156 16.05 4.29 -12.75
N LEU A 157 15.86 5.60 -12.51
CA LEU A 157 14.73 6.35 -13.05
C LEU A 157 15.05 6.98 -14.40
N SER A 158 14.13 6.84 -15.35
CA SER A 158 14.16 7.57 -16.63
C SER A 158 13.59 8.98 -16.49
N GLY A 159 14.00 9.90 -17.36
CA GLY A 159 13.49 11.27 -17.38
C GLY A 159 11.96 11.35 -17.54
N GLN A 160 11.35 10.37 -18.21
CA GLN A 160 9.89 10.30 -18.35
C GLN A 160 9.21 9.94 -17.03
N THR A 161 9.77 8.99 -16.28
CA THR A 161 9.24 8.58 -14.97
C THR A 161 9.35 9.74 -13.98
N LEU A 162 10.47 10.47 -13.98
CA LEU A 162 10.66 11.65 -13.15
C LEU A 162 9.60 12.74 -13.43
N LYS A 163 9.34 13.05 -14.71
CA LYS A 163 8.29 14.02 -15.08
C LYS A 163 6.91 13.59 -14.62
N GLN A 164 6.59 12.29 -14.70
CA GLN A 164 5.30 11.76 -14.25
C GLN A 164 5.17 11.80 -12.73
N MET A 165 6.26 11.55 -12.00
CA MET A 165 6.29 11.72 -10.54
C MET A 165 6.05 13.18 -10.17
N VAL A 166 6.70 14.14 -10.83
CA VAL A 166 6.43 15.57 -10.62
C VAL A 166 4.97 15.91 -10.92
N ALA A 167 4.41 15.44 -12.03
CA ALA A 167 3.01 15.70 -12.37
C ALA A 167 2.01 15.14 -11.33
N LEU A 168 2.33 14.01 -10.69
CA LEU A 168 1.50 13.47 -9.60
C LEU A 168 1.58 14.34 -8.34
N ASP A 169 2.79 14.81 -8.00
CA ASP A 169 3.01 15.71 -6.87
C ASP A 169 2.27 17.05 -7.08
N GLU A 170 2.37 17.64 -8.27
CA GLU A 170 1.63 18.85 -8.66
C GLU A 170 0.10 18.66 -8.62
N ALA A 171 -0.38 17.43 -8.87
CA ALA A 171 -1.80 17.08 -8.75
C ALA A 171 -2.26 16.86 -7.29
N GLY A 172 -1.35 16.92 -6.31
CA GLY A 172 -1.63 16.77 -4.89
C GLY A 172 -1.47 15.34 -4.34
N ALA A 173 -0.87 14.42 -5.11
CA ALA A 173 -0.49 13.11 -4.60
C ALA A 173 0.83 13.20 -3.82
N VAL A 174 0.98 12.41 -2.76
CA VAL A 174 2.29 12.19 -2.14
C VAL A 174 3.05 11.16 -2.95
N VAL A 175 4.18 11.55 -3.53
CA VAL A 175 5.10 10.63 -4.21
C VAL A 175 6.14 10.13 -3.22
N LEU A 176 6.11 8.83 -2.93
CA LEU A 176 6.94 8.19 -1.90
C LEU A 176 7.77 7.07 -2.52
N PRO A 177 9.04 7.28 -2.87
CA PRO A 177 9.88 6.19 -3.34
C PRO A 177 10.07 5.13 -2.25
N ALA A 178 10.01 3.84 -2.60
CA ALA A 178 10.26 2.71 -1.71
C ALA A 178 11.76 2.59 -1.38
N SER A 179 12.29 3.60 -0.68
CA SER A 179 13.69 3.77 -0.32
C SER A 179 13.81 3.77 1.20
N PRO A 180 14.05 2.61 1.84
CA PRO A 180 14.07 2.49 3.28
C PRO A 180 15.25 3.26 3.89
N ALA A 181 15.06 3.78 5.11
CA ALA A 181 16.13 4.45 5.84
C ALA A 181 16.77 3.53 6.88
N PHE A 182 18.06 3.76 7.14
CA PHE A 182 18.85 2.98 8.09
C PHE A 182 18.89 3.60 9.50
N TYR A 183 18.48 4.86 9.66
CA TYR A 183 18.52 5.54 10.95
C TYR A 183 17.52 4.98 11.97
N ALA A 184 16.54 4.21 11.51
CA ALA A 184 15.54 3.58 12.37
C ALA A 184 16.07 2.33 13.11
N GLY A 185 17.35 1.98 12.93
CA GLY A 185 17.99 0.86 13.65
C GLY A 185 17.61 -0.51 13.09
N ALA A 186 17.43 -0.62 11.77
CA ALA A 186 17.05 -1.88 11.13
C ALA A 186 18.11 -2.97 11.34
N THR A 187 17.67 -4.13 11.86
CA THR A 187 18.49 -5.34 12.07
C THR A 187 18.01 -6.53 11.24
N HIS A 188 16.76 -6.46 10.79
CA HIS A 188 16.12 -7.45 9.93
C HIS A 188 15.52 -6.80 8.69
N ILE A 189 15.34 -7.58 7.62
CA ILE A 189 14.69 -7.10 6.38
C ILE A 189 13.29 -6.56 6.64
N GLN A 190 12.57 -7.12 7.63
CA GLN A 190 11.24 -6.67 8.01
C GLN A 190 11.26 -5.21 8.51
N ASP A 191 12.31 -4.77 9.21
CA ASP A 191 12.42 -3.38 9.70
C ASP A 191 12.49 -2.37 8.54
N LEU A 192 13.18 -2.73 7.45
CA LEU A 192 13.26 -1.90 6.24
C LEU A 192 11.91 -1.83 5.53
N VAL A 193 11.18 -2.96 5.49
CA VAL A 193 9.83 -3.03 4.94
C VAL A 193 8.86 -2.17 5.76
N ASP A 194 8.91 -2.33 7.08
CA ASP A 194 8.06 -1.64 8.03
C ASP A 194 8.35 -0.14 8.09
N PHE A 195 9.60 0.28 7.86
CA PHE A 195 9.92 1.69 7.68
C PHE A 195 9.18 2.30 6.49
N VAL A 196 9.28 1.71 5.28
CA VAL A 196 8.60 2.25 4.09
C VAL A 196 7.08 2.21 4.26
N ALA A 197 6.54 1.10 4.78
CA ALA A 197 5.11 0.98 5.06
C ALA A 197 4.64 2.02 6.08
N GLY A 198 5.40 2.25 7.14
CA GLY A 198 5.12 3.30 8.13
C GLY A 198 5.13 4.69 7.49
N ARG A 199 6.09 5.01 6.63
CA ARG A 199 6.09 6.30 5.90
C ARG A 199 4.87 6.46 4.99
N VAL A 200 4.36 5.39 4.40
CA VAL A 200 3.09 5.41 3.64
C VAL A 200 1.91 5.72 4.55
N LEU A 201 1.84 5.10 5.73
CA LEU A 201 0.78 5.35 6.72
C LEU A 201 0.86 6.77 7.32
N ASP A 202 2.06 7.26 7.65
CA ASP A 202 2.31 8.63 8.11
C ASP A 202 1.80 9.65 7.08
N ALA A 203 2.13 9.47 5.80
CA ALA A 203 1.67 10.35 4.72
C ALA A 203 0.14 10.34 4.54
N ALA A 204 -0.51 9.25 4.96
CA ALA A 204 -1.96 9.11 4.96
C ALA A 204 -2.62 9.58 6.27
N GLY A 205 -1.84 9.97 7.28
CA GLY A 205 -2.33 10.35 8.61
C GLY A 205 -2.87 9.18 9.42
N VAL A 206 -2.41 7.95 9.17
CA VAL A 206 -2.79 6.75 9.91
C VAL A 206 -1.78 6.47 11.00
N GLU A 207 -2.22 6.38 12.26
CA GLU A 207 -1.35 6.05 13.38
C GLU A 207 -0.86 4.59 13.31
N HIS A 208 0.43 4.38 13.61
CA HIS A 208 1.05 3.06 13.61
C HIS A 208 2.30 3.02 14.51
N ARG A 209 2.82 1.81 14.75
CA ARG A 209 4.06 1.55 15.52
C ARG A 209 5.12 0.74 14.74
N LEU A 210 4.99 0.69 13.41
CA LEU A 210 5.86 -0.09 12.51
C LEU A 210 7.37 0.23 12.59
N TYR A 211 7.76 1.46 12.92
CA TYR A 211 9.18 1.80 13.05
C TYR A 211 9.39 2.81 14.19
N ARG A 212 10.63 2.89 14.70
CA ARG A 212 11.01 3.87 15.71
C ARG A 212 11.00 5.28 15.12
N ARG A 213 10.16 6.17 15.66
CA ARG A 213 10.14 7.58 15.25
C ARG A 213 11.44 8.29 15.66
N TRP A 214 11.85 9.25 14.83
CA TRP A 214 12.99 10.11 15.14
C TRP A 214 12.65 11.09 16.28
N GLU A 215 13.47 11.10 17.33
CA GLU A 215 13.27 11.91 18.54
C GLU A 215 14.18 13.15 18.62
N GLY A 216 15.06 13.36 17.63
CA GLY A 216 16.02 14.47 17.64
C GLY A 216 17.41 14.11 18.18
N GLU A 217 17.63 12.89 18.64
CA GLU A 217 18.91 12.44 19.20
C GLU A 217 19.70 11.54 18.24
N LEU A 218 20.98 11.88 18.03
CA LEU A 218 21.92 11.02 17.29
C LEU A 218 22.21 9.72 18.07
N GLY A 219 22.43 8.62 17.35
CA GLY A 219 22.76 7.31 17.96
C GLY A 219 21.54 6.54 18.50
N GLY A 220 20.32 7.06 18.34
CA GLY A 220 19.11 6.34 18.74
C GLY A 220 18.95 4.99 18.05
N GLY A 221 19.39 4.85 16.80
CA GLY A 221 19.32 3.59 16.04
C GLY A 221 20.17 2.44 16.59
N SER A 222 21.13 2.71 17.48
CA SER A 222 21.96 1.69 18.14
C SER A 222 21.58 1.42 19.60
N ARG A 223 20.62 2.17 20.17
CA ARG A 223 20.17 1.95 21.56
C ARG A 223 19.24 0.74 21.59
N SER A 224 19.51 -0.20 22.49
CA SER A 224 18.66 -1.38 22.67
C SER A 224 17.26 -0.94 23.15
N PRO A 225 16.17 -1.64 22.77
CA PRO A 225 14.86 -1.35 23.33
C PRO A 225 14.88 -1.63 24.84
N GLY A 226 14.98 -0.59 25.68
CA GLY A 226 14.97 -0.70 27.14
C GLY A 226 16.15 -0.08 27.89
N GLU A 227 17.09 0.59 27.22
CA GLU A 227 18.08 1.49 27.85
C GLU A 227 17.58 2.94 27.99
#